data_AF-A0A841V8F6-F1
#
_entry.id   AF-A0A841V8F6-F1
#
_cell.length_a   1.000
_cell.length_b   1.000
_cell.length_c   1.000
_cell.angle_alpha   90.00
_cell.angle_beta   90.00
_cell.angle_gamma   90.00
#
_symmetry.space_group_name_H-M   'P 1'
#
loop_
_entity.id
_entity.type
_entity.pdbx_description
1 polymer ?
#
loop_
_entity_poly.entity_id
_entity_poly.type
_entity_poly.pdbx_seq_one_letter_code
_entity_poly.pdbx_strand_id
1 'polypeptide(L)'
;RSLDGSRAVIKGKIAEQLAPVLPNFKYLPSDARFIGDPIDYVVFNGYTDIKDNGGNENNLEVVMLDVKTGQANLSQLQQAIAKAINAGRVRFEVVRPETSKQEGARAYDKSSEEALPKKSYSIKDIRKTHPRAYEPWTKAEDERLRQRYKQGIVINDLAREFQRKPGGIRSRLKKLGLLQ
;
A
#
# COMPACT_ATOMS: atom_id res chain seq x y z
N ARG A 1 -3.75 36.26 14.76
CA ARG A 1 -3.55 34.89 14.20
C ARG A 1 -4.85 34.12 14.45
N SER A 2 -5.62 33.77 13.41
CA SER A 2 -6.98 33.21 13.54
C SER A 2 -6.97 31.77 14.06
N LEU A 3 -7.90 31.46 14.97
CA LEU A 3 -8.15 30.14 15.56
C LEU A 3 -8.48 29.07 14.50
N ASP A 4 -8.96 29.49 13.32
CA ASP A 4 -9.33 28.59 12.23
C ASP A 4 -8.12 27.96 11.54
N GLY A 5 -7.02 28.71 11.42
CA GLY A 5 -5.76 28.21 10.85
C GLY A 5 -5.15 27.11 11.72
N SER A 6 -5.16 27.31 13.04
CA SER A 6 -4.65 26.32 13.99
C SER A 6 -5.47 25.02 13.99
N ARG A 7 -6.81 25.12 13.90
CA ARG A 7 -7.70 23.94 13.85
C ARG A 7 -7.52 23.11 12.58
N ALA A 8 -7.31 23.75 11.42
CA ALA A 8 -7.04 23.05 10.17
C ALA A 8 -5.71 22.29 10.20
N VAL A 9 -4.66 22.92 10.74
CA VAL A 9 -3.33 22.30 10.88
C VAL A 9 -3.36 21.10 11.84
N ILE A 10 -4.05 21.23 12.98
CA ILE A 10 -4.19 20.15 13.96
C ILE A 10 -4.95 18.95 13.35
N LYS A 11 -6.03 19.21 12.60
CA LYS A 11 -6.77 18.13 11.90
C LYS A 11 -5.93 17.42 10.85
N GLY A 12 -5.05 18.14 10.13
CA GLY A 12 -4.10 17.54 9.19
C GLY A 12 -3.16 16.57 9.90
N LYS A 13 -2.51 17.02 10.97
CA LYS A 13 -1.55 16.21 11.75
C LYS A 13 -2.18 14.99 12.43
N ILE A 14 -3.44 15.09 12.85
CA ILE A 14 -4.19 13.94 13.39
C ILE A 14 -4.56 12.96 12.28
N ALA A 15 -4.98 13.45 11.11
CA ALA A 15 -5.31 12.61 9.96
C ALA A 15 -4.09 11.85 9.43
N GLU A 16 -2.89 12.42 9.52
CA GLU A 16 -1.61 11.76 9.22
C GLU A 16 -1.34 10.56 10.12
N GLN A 17 -1.81 10.54 11.37
CA GLN A 17 -1.61 9.39 12.27
C GLN A 17 -2.80 8.43 12.28
N LEU A 18 -3.99 8.93 11.94
CA LEU A 18 -5.24 8.17 11.90
C LEU A 18 -5.65 7.78 10.48
N ALA A 19 -4.76 7.88 9.49
CA ALA A 19 -5.09 7.56 8.11
C ALA A 19 -5.72 6.17 7.93
N PRO A 20 -5.27 5.10 8.64
CA PRO A 20 -5.86 3.78 8.52
C PRO A 20 -7.35 3.68 8.89
N VAL A 21 -7.87 4.61 9.70
CA VAL A 21 -9.29 4.65 10.07
C VAL A 21 -10.12 5.57 9.16
N LEU A 22 -9.49 6.28 8.24
CA LEU A 22 -10.22 7.17 7.32
C LEU A 22 -11.01 6.34 6.27
N PRO A 23 -12.23 6.78 5.89
CA PRO A 23 -13.11 6.05 4.96
C PRO A 23 -12.45 5.69 3.62
N ASN A 24 -11.52 6.52 3.15
CA ASN A 24 -10.89 6.40 1.84
C ASN A 24 -9.52 5.69 1.88
N PHE A 25 -9.09 5.18 3.03
CA PHE A 25 -7.82 4.46 3.14
C PHE A 25 -7.93 3.10 2.42
N LYS A 26 -7.11 2.90 1.39
CA LYS A 26 -7.25 1.78 0.45
C LYS A 26 -6.63 0.48 0.95
N TYR A 27 -5.70 0.57 1.90
CA TYR A 27 -4.87 -0.55 2.35
C TYR A 27 -5.30 -1.09 3.71
N LEU A 28 -4.96 -2.34 4.02
CA LEU A 28 -5.21 -2.89 5.35
C LEU A 28 -4.42 -2.09 6.41
N PRO A 29 -5.06 -1.68 7.53
CA PRO A 29 -4.35 -1.00 8.62
C PRO A 29 -3.14 -1.78 9.14
N SER A 30 -3.23 -3.12 9.21
CA SER A 30 -2.14 -4.00 9.66
C SER A 30 -0.91 -4.01 8.74
N ASP A 31 -1.08 -3.62 7.47
CA ASP A 31 -0.01 -3.53 6.48
C ASP A 31 0.64 -2.13 6.43
N ALA A 32 0.07 -1.13 7.11
CA ALA A 32 0.59 0.24 7.11
C ALA A 32 1.52 0.48 8.32
N ARG A 33 2.63 1.18 8.10
CA ARG A 33 3.56 1.65 9.14
C ARG A 33 3.72 3.16 9.00
N PHE A 34 3.39 3.88 10.07
CA PHE A 34 3.59 5.33 10.13
C PHE A 34 5.09 5.63 10.33
N ILE A 35 5.63 6.57 9.54
CA ILE A 35 7.00 7.07 9.62
C ILE A 35 6.99 8.58 9.92
N GLY A 36 6.08 9.35 9.30
CA GLY A 36 6.00 10.81 9.47
C GLY A 36 6.88 11.56 8.46
N ASP A 37 7.74 12.49 8.90
CA ASP A 37 8.61 13.23 7.98
C ASP A 37 9.69 12.29 7.37
N PRO A 38 9.94 12.31 6.04
CA PRO A 38 9.37 13.17 4.98
C PRO A 38 8.14 12.59 4.23
N ILE A 39 7.71 11.36 4.56
CA ILE A 39 6.55 10.64 3.98
C ILE A 39 5.82 9.88 5.10
N ASP A 40 4.51 10.11 5.22
CA ASP A 40 3.73 9.67 6.40
C ASP A 40 3.74 8.16 6.63
N TYR A 41 3.62 7.34 5.58
CA TYR A 41 3.50 5.89 5.70
C TYR A 41 4.34 5.11 4.70
N VAL A 42 4.81 3.94 5.14
CA VAL A 42 5.15 2.80 4.28
C VAL A 42 4.07 1.74 4.44
N VAL A 43 3.50 1.30 3.33
CA VAL A 43 2.49 0.25 3.31
C VAL A 43 3.08 -0.98 2.64
N PHE A 44 3.08 -2.11 3.33
CA PHE A 44 3.47 -3.42 2.82
C PHE A 44 2.23 -4.17 2.34
N ASN A 45 1.61 -3.70 1.25
CA ASN A 45 0.34 -4.20 0.76
C ASN A 45 0.45 -5.69 0.39
N GLY A 46 -0.28 -6.55 1.11
CA GLY A 46 -0.22 -8.01 0.94
C GLY A 46 0.67 -8.74 1.95
N TYR A 47 1.36 -8.02 2.84
CA TYR A 47 2.21 -8.62 3.87
C TYR A 47 1.44 -9.51 4.84
N THR A 48 0.30 -9.03 5.34
CA THR A 48 -0.53 -9.83 6.25
C THR A 48 -0.99 -11.15 5.59
N ASP A 49 -1.29 -11.14 4.29
CA ASP A 49 -1.71 -12.34 3.54
C ASP A 49 -0.57 -13.37 3.41
N ILE A 50 0.65 -12.89 3.14
CA ILE A 50 1.84 -13.75 3.08
C ILE A 50 2.12 -14.39 4.44
N LYS A 51 2.09 -13.56 5.50
CA LYS A 51 2.40 -13.99 6.86
C LYS A 51 1.39 -15.01 7.41
N ASP A 52 0.09 -14.77 7.20
CA ASP A 52 -0.95 -15.52 7.89
C ASP A 52 -1.56 -16.65 7.03
N ASN A 53 -1.56 -16.51 5.69
CA ASN A 53 -2.28 -17.41 4.78
C ASN A 53 -1.36 -18.15 3.79
N GLY A 54 -0.03 -18.07 3.95
CA GLY A 54 0.92 -18.60 2.96
C GLY A 54 0.76 -17.95 1.58
N GLY A 55 0.32 -16.70 1.56
CA GLY A 55 0.04 -15.93 0.35
C GLY A 55 1.25 -15.85 -0.58
N ASN A 56 0.98 -15.73 -1.89
CA ASN A 56 2.04 -15.65 -2.89
C ASN A 56 2.80 -14.32 -2.78
N GLU A 57 4.10 -14.41 -2.49
CA GLU A 57 5.05 -13.30 -2.32
C GLU A 57 5.06 -12.31 -3.50
N ASN A 58 4.76 -12.78 -4.71
CA ASN A 58 4.68 -11.93 -5.91
C ASN A 58 3.55 -10.88 -5.84
N ASN A 59 2.66 -10.97 -4.86
CA ASN A 59 1.60 -9.98 -4.63
C ASN A 59 2.01 -8.88 -3.63
N LEU A 60 3.18 -8.97 -2.99
CA LEU A 60 3.67 -7.95 -2.08
C LEU A 60 4.00 -6.67 -2.85
N GLU A 61 3.42 -5.56 -2.44
CA GLU A 61 3.73 -4.23 -2.99
C GLU A 61 4.08 -3.27 -1.86
N VAL A 62 5.27 -2.66 -1.94
CA VAL A 62 5.69 -1.62 -1.01
C VAL A 62 5.24 -0.26 -1.56
N VAL A 63 4.38 0.44 -0.80
CA VAL A 63 3.84 1.75 -1.19
C VAL A 63 4.31 2.81 -0.22
N MET A 64 4.99 3.83 -0.77
CA MET A 64 5.25 5.09 -0.06
C MET A 64 4.01 5.96 -0.14
N LEU A 65 3.38 6.27 0.99
CA LEU A 65 2.09 6.94 1.05
C LEU A 65 2.17 8.20 1.91
N ASP A 66 1.79 9.33 1.31
CA ASP A 66 1.64 10.61 1.97
C ASP A 66 0.15 10.97 2.03
N VAL A 67 -0.31 11.45 3.19
CA VAL A 67 -1.72 11.71 3.49
C VAL A 67 -1.94 13.22 3.52
N LYS A 68 -2.59 13.73 2.47
CA LYS A 68 -3.01 15.14 2.40
C LYS A 68 -4.49 15.29 2.72
N THR A 69 -4.82 16.28 3.55
CA THR A 69 -6.21 16.70 3.80
C THR A 69 -6.57 17.93 2.96
N GLY A 70 -7.78 17.97 2.41
CA GLY A 70 -8.28 19.13 1.66
C GLY A 70 -7.56 19.34 0.32
N GLN A 71 -7.16 20.59 0.04
CA GLN A 71 -6.46 20.97 -1.21
C GLN A 71 -4.92 20.99 -1.05
N ALA A 72 -4.38 20.32 -0.03
CA ALA A 72 -2.95 20.31 0.20
C ALA A 72 -2.21 19.56 -0.91
N ASN A 73 -1.19 20.22 -1.48
CA ASN A 73 -0.31 19.65 -2.49
C ASN A 73 0.93 19.01 -1.84
N LEU A 74 1.61 18.14 -2.59
CA LEU A 74 2.91 17.60 -2.19
C LEU A 74 3.95 18.73 -2.07
N SER A 75 4.75 18.70 -0.99
CA SER A 75 5.90 19.59 -0.84
C SER A 75 6.97 19.31 -1.90
N GLN A 76 7.90 20.24 -2.11
CA GLN A 76 9.01 20.06 -3.05
C GLN A 76 9.82 18.80 -2.75
N LEU A 77 10.06 18.50 -1.46
CA LEU A 77 10.76 17.29 -1.02
C LEU A 77 9.95 16.02 -1.33
N GLN A 78 8.65 16.03 -1.06
CA GLN A 78 7.76 14.89 -1.35
C GLN A 78 7.64 14.63 -2.86
N GLN A 79 7.62 15.69 -3.68
CA GLN A 79 7.67 15.57 -5.13
C GLN A 79 9.00 14.97 -5.60
N ALA A 80 10.13 15.36 -4.99
CA ALA A 80 11.44 14.78 -5.31
C ALA A 80 11.49 13.28 -4.97
N ILE A 81 10.93 12.87 -3.82
CA ILE A 81 10.80 11.48 -3.42
C ILE A 81 9.93 10.70 -4.42
N ALA A 82 8.76 11.23 -4.79
CA ALA A 82 7.89 10.61 -5.80
C ALA A 82 8.61 10.43 -7.14
N LYS A 83 9.39 11.42 -7.60
CA LYS A 83 10.21 11.31 -8.81
C LYS A 83 11.30 10.24 -8.68
N ALA A 84 11.95 10.12 -7.52
CA ALA A 84 12.95 9.08 -7.27
C ALA A 84 12.33 7.67 -7.35
N ILE A 85 11.18 7.47 -6.70
CA ILE A 85 10.43 6.21 -6.74
C ILE A 85 10.01 5.84 -8.16
N ASN A 86 9.41 6.78 -8.90
CA ASN A 86 8.99 6.56 -10.28
C ASN A 86 10.15 6.28 -11.23
N ALA A 87 11.35 6.78 -10.93
CA ALA A 87 12.57 6.48 -11.67
C ALA A 87 13.24 5.16 -11.23
N GLY A 88 12.63 4.41 -10.31
CA GLY A 88 13.19 3.16 -9.78
C GLY A 88 14.38 3.34 -8.83
N ARG A 89 14.61 4.55 -8.31
CA ARG A 89 15.69 4.84 -7.35
C ARG A 89 15.27 4.47 -5.92
N VAL A 90 14.90 3.21 -5.73
CA VAL A 90 14.53 2.60 -4.44
C VAL A 90 15.27 1.27 -4.34
N ARG A 91 15.88 1.00 -3.19
CA ARG A 91 16.63 -0.25 -2.94
C ARG A 91 16.30 -0.82 -1.57
N PHE A 92 16.36 -2.13 -1.46
CA PHE A 92 16.31 -2.84 -0.19
C PHE A 92 17.74 -3.16 0.24
N GLU A 93 18.14 -2.75 1.45
CA GLU A 93 19.50 -2.89 1.95
C GLU A 93 19.48 -3.49 3.36
N VAL A 94 20.30 -4.52 3.58
CA VAL A 94 20.43 -5.20 4.87
C VAL A 94 21.76 -4.79 5.49
N VAL A 95 21.71 -3.97 6.54
CA VAL A 95 22.88 -3.65 7.36
C VAL A 95 22.83 -4.49 8.62
N ARG A 96 23.92 -5.22 8.90
CA ARG A 96 24.11 -5.95 10.15
C ARG A 96 25.13 -5.16 10.97
N PRO A 97 24.70 -4.26 11.87
CA PRO A 97 25.63 -3.61 12.76
C PRO A 97 26.35 -4.70 13.58
N GLU A 98 27.66 -4.57 13.73
CA GLU A 98 28.52 -5.48 14.49
C GLU A 98 28.03 -5.56 15.95
N THR A 99 27.14 -6.50 16.23
CA THR A 99 26.77 -6.89 17.59
C THR A 99 27.16 -8.35 17.73
N SER A 100 28.28 -8.57 18.40
CA SER A 100 28.81 -9.83 18.95
C SER A 100 28.24 -11.13 18.36
N LYS A 101 29.10 -11.92 17.70
CA LYS A 101 28.95 -13.34 17.33
C LYS A 101 27.65 -14.00 17.81
N GLN A 102 26.67 -14.12 16.92
CA GLN A 102 25.67 -15.18 17.00
C GLN A 102 25.55 -15.85 15.63
N GLU A 103 25.93 -17.13 15.62
CA GLU A 103 25.75 -18.07 14.53
C GLU A 103 24.25 -18.28 14.27
N GLY A 104 23.86 -18.30 12.98
CA GLY A 104 22.53 -18.78 12.57
C GLY A 104 21.70 -17.86 11.68
N ALA A 105 22.14 -16.65 11.33
CA ALA A 105 21.40 -15.85 10.36
C ALA A 105 21.66 -16.36 8.93
N ARG A 106 20.64 -16.97 8.31
CA ARG A 106 20.65 -17.21 6.86
C ARG A 106 20.98 -15.88 6.16
N ALA A 107 22.08 -15.86 5.42
CA ALA A 107 22.44 -14.73 4.59
C ALA A 107 21.36 -14.55 3.53
N TYR A 108 20.98 -13.31 3.25
CA TYR A 108 20.15 -13.00 2.08
C TYR A 108 21.01 -13.30 0.85
N ASP A 109 20.66 -14.37 0.13
CA ASP A 109 21.41 -14.84 -1.03
C ASP A 109 21.12 -13.92 -2.23
N LYS A 110 22.16 -13.24 -2.73
CA LYS A 110 22.08 -12.40 -3.92
C LYS A 110 21.97 -13.21 -5.22
N SER A 111 22.24 -14.51 -5.18
CA SER A 111 22.24 -15.37 -6.37
C SER A 111 20.84 -15.71 -6.88
N SER A 112 19.80 -15.49 -6.06
CA SER A 112 18.39 -15.59 -6.48
C SER A 112 17.87 -14.33 -7.21
N GLU A 113 18.73 -13.36 -7.53
CA GLU A 113 18.45 -12.35 -8.56
C GLU A 113 18.49 -12.99 -9.98
N GLU A 114 17.67 -14.02 -10.23
CA GLU A 114 17.08 -14.09 -11.57
C GLU A 114 16.37 -12.75 -11.73
N ALA A 115 16.80 -11.95 -12.71
CA ALA A 115 16.34 -10.59 -12.92
C ALA A 115 14.80 -10.56 -12.90
N LEU A 116 14.23 -10.31 -11.72
CA LEU A 116 12.81 -10.12 -11.55
C LEU A 116 12.48 -9.05 -12.58
N PRO A 117 11.61 -9.34 -13.57
CA PRO A 117 11.37 -8.42 -14.66
C PRO A 117 11.08 -7.07 -14.02
N LYS A 118 11.86 -6.05 -14.38
CA LYS A 118 11.77 -4.69 -13.82
C LYS A 118 10.36 -4.17 -14.04
N LYS A 119 9.45 -4.52 -13.15
CA LYS A 119 8.08 -4.03 -13.09
C LYS A 119 8.10 -2.72 -12.30
N SER A 120 8.95 -1.80 -12.74
CA SER A 120 8.80 -0.38 -12.44
C SER A 120 7.62 0.11 -13.27
N TYR A 121 6.41 -0.31 -12.90
CA TYR A 121 5.22 0.24 -13.51
C TYR A 121 4.93 1.56 -12.82
N SER A 122 4.90 2.63 -13.60
CA SER A 122 4.26 3.85 -13.11
C SER A 122 2.78 3.53 -12.84
N ILE A 123 2.12 4.28 -11.95
CA ILE A 123 0.66 4.15 -11.75
C ILE A 123 -0.09 4.25 -13.09
N LYS A 124 0.44 5.01 -14.06
CA LYS A 124 -0.11 5.09 -15.42
C LYS A 124 -0.06 3.74 -16.13
N ASP A 125 1.02 2.98 -16.00
CA ASP A 125 1.15 1.66 -16.61
C ASP A 125 0.23 0.63 -15.96
N ILE A 126 0.06 0.70 -14.63
CA ILE A 126 -0.92 -0.13 -13.93
C ILE A 126 -2.34 0.19 -14.39
N ARG A 127 -2.66 1.47 -14.60
CA ARG A 127 -3.98 1.90 -15.10
C ARG A 127 -4.22 1.51 -16.56
N LYS A 128 -3.20 1.17 -17.35
CA LYS A 128 -3.41 0.61 -18.70
C LYS A 128 -4.08 -0.76 -18.64
N THR A 129 -3.73 -1.60 -17.66
CA THR A 129 -4.29 -2.95 -17.52
C THR A 129 -5.44 -3.03 -16.51
N HIS A 130 -5.42 -2.16 -15.49
CA HIS A 130 -6.44 -2.05 -14.47
C HIS A 130 -6.85 -0.58 -14.32
N PRO A 131 -7.76 -0.08 -15.17
CA PRO A 131 -8.15 1.34 -15.21
C PRO A 131 -8.49 1.94 -13.85
N ARG A 132 -9.12 1.13 -12.99
CA ARG A 132 -9.60 1.56 -11.66
C ARG A 132 -8.65 1.19 -10.53
N ALA A 133 -7.41 0.81 -10.85
CA ALA A 133 -6.40 0.51 -9.85
C ALA A 133 -6.13 1.73 -8.96
N TYR A 134 -6.13 1.46 -7.65
CA TYR A 134 -5.99 2.46 -6.61
C TYR A 134 -7.06 3.56 -6.64
N GLU A 135 -8.23 3.35 -7.24
CA GLU A 135 -9.37 4.23 -7.00
C GLU A 135 -9.94 3.99 -5.58
N PRO A 136 -10.50 5.02 -4.92
CA PRO A 136 -11.28 4.81 -3.70
C PRO A 136 -12.42 3.80 -3.93
N TRP A 137 -12.75 3.03 -2.90
CA TRP A 137 -13.91 2.13 -2.93
C TRP A 137 -15.16 2.91 -2.53
N THR A 138 -16.23 2.81 -3.33
CA THR A 138 -17.54 3.35 -3.00
C THR A 138 -18.38 2.32 -2.22
N LYS A 139 -19.38 2.77 -1.47
CA LYS A 139 -20.31 1.87 -0.76
C LYS A 139 -21.02 0.90 -1.70
N ALA A 140 -21.36 1.34 -2.91
CA ALA A 140 -21.99 0.50 -3.92
C ALA A 140 -21.04 -0.59 -4.43
N GLU A 141 -19.76 -0.26 -4.63
CA GLU A 141 -18.74 -1.24 -4.99
C GLU A 141 -18.51 -2.25 -3.86
N ASP A 142 -18.52 -1.82 -2.61
CA ASP A 142 -18.41 -2.74 -1.47
C ASP A 142 -19.54 -3.74 -1.46
N GLU A 143 -20.78 -3.28 -1.57
CA GLU A 143 -21.94 -4.17 -1.53
C GLU A 143 -21.94 -5.15 -2.70
N ARG A 144 -21.60 -4.66 -3.89
CA ARG A 144 -21.41 -5.53 -5.07
C ARG A 144 -20.29 -6.54 -4.83
N LEU A 145 -19.15 -6.12 -4.27
CA LEU A 145 -18.03 -7.03 -4.00
C LEU A 145 -18.43 -8.11 -2.99
N ARG A 146 -19.17 -7.75 -1.93
CA ARG A 146 -19.71 -8.71 -0.96
C ARG A 146 -20.63 -9.72 -1.62
N GLN A 147 -21.59 -9.26 -2.43
CA GLN A 147 -22.55 -10.12 -3.10
C GLN A 147 -21.83 -11.11 -4.04
N ARG A 148 -20.93 -10.61 -4.89
CA ARG A 148 -20.21 -11.43 -5.87
C ARG A 148 -19.30 -12.46 -5.19
N TYR A 149 -18.63 -12.07 -4.10
CA TYR A 149 -17.82 -13.01 -3.32
C TYR A 149 -18.67 -14.10 -2.64
N LYS A 150 -19.83 -13.72 -2.06
CA LYS A 150 -20.79 -14.69 -1.48
C LYS A 150 -21.38 -15.65 -2.52
N GLN A 151 -21.42 -15.27 -3.79
CA GLN A 151 -21.78 -16.13 -4.92
C GLN A 151 -20.66 -17.11 -5.33
N GLY A 152 -19.52 -17.11 -4.64
CA GLY A 152 -18.40 -18.02 -4.92
C GLY A 152 -17.49 -17.57 -6.07
N ILE A 153 -17.62 -16.33 -6.55
CA ILE A 153 -16.75 -15.81 -7.62
C ILE A 153 -15.33 -15.67 -7.10
N VAL A 154 -14.37 -16.28 -7.80
CA VAL A 154 -12.97 -16.30 -7.39
C VAL A 154 -12.30 -14.95 -7.56
N ILE A 155 -11.25 -14.70 -6.77
CA ILE A 155 -10.57 -13.39 -6.66
C ILE A 155 -10.08 -12.84 -8.01
N ASN A 156 -9.60 -13.70 -8.92
CA ASN A 156 -9.12 -13.26 -10.23
C ASN A 156 -10.26 -12.77 -11.14
N ASP A 157 -11.45 -13.34 -11.00
CA ASP A 157 -12.63 -12.91 -11.75
C ASP A 157 -13.19 -11.61 -11.19
N LEU A 158 -13.20 -11.48 -9.86
CA LEU A 158 -13.51 -10.22 -9.19
C LEU A 158 -12.51 -9.12 -9.60
N ALA A 159 -11.22 -9.43 -9.71
CA ALA A 159 -10.20 -8.48 -10.15
C ALA A 159 -10.49 -7.95 -11.57
N ARG A 160 -10.89 -8.84 -12.49
CA ARG A 160 -11.31 -8.47 -13.85
C ARG A 160 -12.59 -7.64 -13.84
N GLU A 161 -13.62 -8.06 -13.10
CA GLU A 161 -14.92 -7.39 -13.03
C GLU A 161 -14.82 -5.97 -12.46
N PHE A 162 -14.05 -5.80 -11.38
CA PHE A 162 -13.86 -4.50 -10.72
C PHE A 162 -12.75 -3.66 -11.37
N GLN A 163 -12.06 -4.21 -12.37
CA GLN A 163 -10.93 -3.58 -13.07
C GLN A 163 -9.82 -3.12 -12.09
N ARG A 164 -9.56 -3.94 -11.06
CA ARG A 164 -8.58 -3.71 -9.98
C ARG A 164 -7.62 -4.90 -9.87
N LYS A 165 -6.46 -4.69 -9.27
CA LYS A 165 -5.49 -5.77 -9.00
C LYS A 165 -6.07 -6.81 -8.00
N PRO A 166 -5.74 -8.11 -8.13
CA PRO A 166 -6.15 -9.15 -7.17
C PRO A 166 -5.83 -8.84 -5.71
N GLY A 167 -4.65 -8.28 -5.43
CA GLY A 167 -4.29 -7.84 -4.07
C GLY A 167 -5.23 -6.76 -3.52
N GLY A 168 -5.71 -5.86 -4.37
CA GLY A 168 -6.71 -4.84 -3.99
C GLY A 168 -8.08 -5.45 -3.67
N ILE A 169 -8.46 -6.53 -4.35
CA ILE A 169 -9.68 -7.30 -4.05
C ILE A 169 -9.55 -8.00 -2.69
N ARG A 170 -8.46 -8.75 -2.46
CA ARG A 170 -8.21 -9.45 -1.18
C ARG A 170 -8.21 -8.50 0.00
N SER A 171 -7.44 -7.43 -0.10
CA SER A 171 -7.37 -6.37 0.91
C SER A 171 -8.75 -5.80 1.22
N ARG A 172 -9.59 -5.58 0.20
CA ARG A 172 -10.95 -5.08 0.44
C ARG A 172 -11.85 -6.12 1.09
N LEU A 173 -11.82 -7.38 0.65
CA LEU A 173 -12.60 -8.46 1.27
C LEU A 173 -12.25 -8.65 2.75
N LYS A 174 -10.96 -8.56 3.10
CA LYS A 174 -10.50 -8.60 4.50
C LYS A 174 -11.01 -7.41 5.31
N LYS A 175 -11.00 -6.19 4.76
CA LYS A 175 -11.65 -5.02 5.39
C LYS A 175 -13.14 -5.18 5.60
N LEU A 176 -13.82 -5.89 4.70
CA LEU A 176 -15.25 -6.15 4.79
C LEU A 176 -15.59 -7.33 5.72
N GLY A 177 -14.59 -7.99 6.32
CA GLY A 177 -14.75 -9.14 7.22
C GLY A 177 -15.14 -10.43 6.51
N LEU A 178 -14.90 -10.53 5.19
CA LEU A 178 -15.27 -11.69 4.38
C LEU A 178 -14.12 -12.66 4.11
N LEU A 179 -12.88 -12.23 4.39
CA LEU A 179 -11.66 -12.99 4.24
C LEU A 179 -10.84 -12.81 5.53
N GLN A 180 -10.26 -13.90 6.05
CA GLN A 180 -9.39 -13.83 7.22
C GLN A 180 -7.96 -13.43 6.86
#